data_AF-A0A853V337-F1
#
_entry.id   AF-A0A853V337-F1
#
_cell.length_a   1.000
_cell.length_b   1.000
_cell.length_c   1.000
_cell.angle_alpha   90.00
_cell.angle_beta   90.00
_cell.angle_gamma   90.00
#
_symmetry.space_group_name_H-M   'P 1'
#
loop_
_entity.id
_entity.type
_entity.pdbx_description
1 polymer ?
#
loop_
_entity_poly.entity_id
_entity_poly.type
_entity_poly.pdbx_seq_one_letter_code
_entity_poly.pdbx_strand_id
1 'polypeptide(L)'
;MFSKYWLHIIILTIIISLISIKGFPIALGALYLPILFKVVKLQLNLSKGLVDDVNAIAFLKSNRIGIVISVVCILLVTGILCYTLDHLYSNFNGILGLLISFSPITLTLSVILYIMSAFATVQAVKNKYTK
;
A
#
# COMPACT_ATOMS: atom_id res chain seq x y z
N MET A 1 -10.77 9.41 12.12
CA MET A 1 -11.24 9.77 10.77
C MET A 1 -10.65 8.86 9.69
N PHE A 2 -9.32 8.69 9.63
CA PHE A 2 -8.61 7.80 8.69
C PHE A 2 -9.06 6.33 8.70
N SER A 3 -9.31 5.76 9.88
CA SER A 3 -9.78 4.36 9.99
C SER A 3 -11.18 4.10 9.39
N LYS A 4 -12.01 5.12 9.16
CA LYS A 4 -13.36 4.93 8.61
C LYS A 4 -13.35 4.89 7.08
N TYR A 5 -12.45 5.64 6.45
CA TYR A 5 -12.34 5.76 4.99
C TYR A 5 -11.10 5.07 4.40
N TRP A 6 -10.42 4.21 5.18
CA TRP A 6 -9.17 3.57 4.77
C TRP A 6 -9.27 2.85 3.41
N LEU A 7 -10.37 2.15 3.13
CA LEU A 7 -10.61 1.53 1.82
C LEU A 7 -10.72 2.55 0.69
N HIS A 8 -11.36 3.69 0.93
CA HIS A 8 -11.50 4.73 -0.09
C HIS A 8 -10.14 5.36 -0.43
N ILE A 9 -9.30 5.57 0.59
CA ILE A 9 -7.93 6.08 0.41
C ILE A 9 -7.09 5.07 -0.40
N ILE A 10 -7.24 3.77 -0.13
CA ILE A 10 -6.55 2.72 -0.90
C ILE A 10 -7.02 2.69 -2.35
N ILE A 11 -8.33 2.72 -2.59
CA ILE A 11 -8.89 2.75 -3.96
C ILE A 11 -8.38 3.98 -4.71
N LEU A 12 -8.41 5.14 -4.07
CA LEU A 12 -7.89 6.38 -4.66
C LEU A 12 -6.39 6.28 -4.96
N THR A 13 -5.61 5.69 -4.04
CA THR A 13 -4.17 5.43 -4.24
C THR A 13 -3.95 4.55 -5.47
N ILE A 14 -4.70 3.46 -5.61
CA ILE A 14 -4.58 2.54 -6.74
C ILE A 14 -4.87 3.28 -8.06
N ILE A 15 -5.99 4.01 -8.12
CA ILE A 15 -6.39 4.73 -9.35
C ILE A 15 -5.31 5.73 -9.77
N ILE A 16 -4.86 6.59 -8.85
CA ILE A 16 -3.86 7.62 -9.15
C ILE A 16 -2.50 7.00 -9.51
N SER A 17 -2.13 5.91 -8.83
CA SER A 17 -0.89 5.18 -9.12
C SER A 17 -0.90 4.51 -10.50
N LEU A 18 -2.07 4.00 -10.94
CA LEU A 18 -2.24 3.42 -12.28
C LEU A 18 -2.19 4.49 -13.38
N ILE A 19 -2.78 5.66 -13.13
CA ILE A 19 -2.70 6.81 -14.07
C ILE A 19 -1.26 7.26 -14.26
N SER A 20 -0.44 7.20 -13.20
CA SER A 20 0.95 7.64 -13.24
C SER A 20 1.86 6.77 -14.12
N ILE A 21 1.41 5.58 -14.57
CA ILE A 21 2.16 4.52 -15.28
C ILE A 21 3.42 4.07 -14.51
N LYS A 22 4.37 4.98 -14.28
CA LYS A 22 5.55 4.81 -13.43
C LYS A 22 5.18 4.49 -11.96
N GLY A 23 3.98 4.89 -11.51
CA GLY A 23 3.43 4.57 -10.19
C GLY A 23 2.93 3.13 -10.02
N PHE A 24 3.02 2.28 -11.04
CA PHE A 24 2.45 0.92 -11.00
C PHE A 24 2.86 0.07 -9.78
N PRO A 25 4.14 0.03 -9.34
CA PRO A 25 4.48 -0.76 -8.15
C PRO A 25 3.78 -0.26 -6.87
N ILE A 26 3.51 1.05 -6.78
CA ILE A 26 2.74 1.65 -5.68
C ILE A 26 1.30 1.16 -5.69
N ALA A 27 0.67 1.02 -6.87
CA ALA A 27 -0.67 0.46 -7.02
C ALA A 27 -0.74 -0.97 -6.48
N LEU A 28 0.26 -1.82 -6.82
CA LEU A 28 0.37 -3.18 -6.30
C LEU A 28 0.57 -3.19 -4.78
N GLY A 29 1.45 -2.34 -4.27
CA GLY A 29 1.67 -2.17 -2.84
C GLY A 29 0.40 -1.76 -2.09
N ALA A 30 -0.41 -0.86 -2.67
CA ALA A 30 -1.67 -0.41 -2.10
C ALA A 30 -2.72 -1.54 -2.10
N LEU A 31 -2.78 -2.34 -3.16
CA LEU A 31 -3.65 -3.50 -3.26
C LEU A 31 -3.32 -4.59 -2.22
N TYR A 32 -2.06 -4.68 -1.79
CA TYR A 32 -1.62 -5.63 -0.78
C TYR A 32 -2.08 -5.28 0.65
N LEU A 33 -2.26 -3.99 0.97
CA LEU A 33 -2.62 -3.53 2.32
C LEU A 33 -3.94 -4.15 2.87
N PRO A 34 -5.05 -4.25 2.10
CA PRO A 34 -6.26 -4.96 2.54
C PRO A 34 -6.08 -6.47 2.68
N ILE A 35 -5.16 -7.07 1.93
CA ILE A 35 -4.90 -8.52 1.99
C ILE A 35 -4.23 -8.85 3.34
N LEU A 36 -3.29 -8.01 3.79
CA LEU A 36 -2.68 -8.15 5.12
C LEU A 36 -3.72 -8.23 6.23
N PHE A 37 -4.80 -7.43 6.18
CA PHE A 37 -5.88 -7.53 7.16
C PHE A 37 -6.52 -8.92 7.21
N LYS A 38 -6.76 -9.53 6.03
CA LYS A 38 -7.34 -10.88 5.96
C LYS A 38 -6.36 -11.90 6.53
N VAL A 39 -5.07 -11.76 6.22
CA VAL A 39 -4.01 -12.64 6.76
C VAL A 39 -3.92 -12.52 8.29
N VAL A 40 -3.91 -11.31 8.85
CA VAL A 40 -3.89 -11.12 10.31
C VAL A 40 -5.13 -11.70 10.97
N LYS A 41 -6.31 -11.51 10.37
CA LYS A 41 -7.56 -12.11 10.87
C LYS A 41 -7.48 -13.64 10.85
N LEU A 42 -6.95 -14.22 9.78
CA LEU A 42 -6.73 -15.67 9.65
C LEU A 42 -5.76 -16.18 10.72
N GLN A 43 -4.62 -15.51 10.91
CA GLN A 43 -3.63 -15.85 11.94
C GLN A 43 -4.24 -15.84 13.34
N LEU A 44 -5.03 -14.81 13.67
CA LEU A 44 -5.73 -14.74 14.96
C LEU A 44 -6.79 -15.84 15.11
N ASN A 45 -7.56 -16.12 14.06
CA ASN A 45 -8.58 -17.17 14.09
C ASN A 45 -7.97 -18.56 14.26
N LEU A 46 -6.86 -18.86 13.59
CA LEU A 46 -6.14 -20.12 13.75
C LEU A 46 -5.53 -20.24 15.14
N SER A 47 -4.92 -19.14 15.64
CA SER A 47 -4.32 -19.11 16.97
C SER A 47 -5.33 -19.44 18.08
N LYS A 48 -6.60 -19.04 17.93
CA LYS A 48 -7.66 -19.33 18.92
C LYS A 48 -7.97 -20.81 19.06
N GLY A 49 -7.67 -21.62 18.04
CA GLY A 49 -7.82 -23.07 18.10
C GLY A 49 -6.57 -23.80 18.61
N LEU A 50 -5.47 -23.09 18.87
CA LEU A 50 -4.15 -23.66 19.17
C LEU A 50 -3.59 -23.22 20.52
N VAL A 51 -3.97 -22.05 21.04
CA VAL A 51 -3.43 -21.48 22.28
C VAL A 51 -4.56 -20.81 23.05
N ASP A 52 -4.61 -21.05 24.38
CA ASP A 52 -5.68 -20.56 25.25
C ASP A 52 -5.73 -19.03 25.39
N ASP A 53 -4.60 -18.33 25.24
CA ASP A 53 -4.51 -16.87 25.39
C ASP A 53 -3.92 -16.19 24.14
N VAL A 54 -4.79 -15.90 23.18
CA VAL A 54 -4.40 -15.25 21.92
C VAL A 54 -4.21 -13.75 22.13
N ASN A 55 -2.94 -13.33 22.27
CA ASN A 55 -2.60 -11.92 22.39
C ASN A 55 -2.65 -11.19 21.04
N ALA A 56 -3.81 -10.64 20.69
CA ALA A 56 -4.00 -9.85 19.47
C ALA A 56 -3.06 -8.63 19.35
N ILE A 57 -2.59 -8.08 20.47
CA ILE A 57 -1.70 -6.91 20.52
C ILE A 57 -0.30 -7.27 20.02
N ALA A 58 0.21 -8.46 20.36
CA ALA A 58 1.51 -8.94 19.89
C ALA A 58 1.51 -9.12 18.36
N PHE A 59 0.46 -9.75 17.81
CA PHE A 59 0.28 -9.87 16.37
C PHE A 59 0.18 -8.49 15.70
N LEU A 60 -0.56 -7.54 16.28
CA LEU A 60 -0.68 -6.19 15.74
C LEU A 60 0.65 -5.43 15.70
N LYS A 61 1.49 -5.59 16.72
CA LYS A 61 2.80 -4.95 16.80
C LYS A 61 3.76 -5.50 15.74
N SER A 62 3.81 -6.82 15.58
CA SER A 62 4.62 -7.47 14.55
C SER A 62 4.19 -7.05 13.13
N ASN A 63 2.87 -7.09 12.86
CA ASN A 63 2.33 -6.72 11.55
C ASN A 63 2.55 -5.25 11.19
N ARG A 64 2.57 -4.34 12.18
CA ARG A 64 2.88 -2.92 11.92
C ARG A 64 4.28 -2.72 11.35
N ILE A 65 5.28 -3.39 11.92
CA ILE A 65 6.66 -3.29 11.46
C ILE A 65 6.77 -3.84 10.03
N GLY A 66 6.15 -4.99 9.78
CA GLY A 66 6.09 -5.59 8.44
C GLY A 66 5.46 -4.65 7.39
N ILE A 67 4.38 -3.95 7.74
CA ILE A 67 3.76 -2.95 6.84
C ILE A 67 4.74 -1.82 6.51
N VAL A 68 5.44 -1.26 7.52
CA VAL A 68 6.40 -0.16 7.30
C VAL A 68 7.54 -0.61 6.38
N ILE A 69 8.11 -1.79 6.62
CA ILE A 69 9.18 -2.34 5.77
C ILE A 69 8.68 -2.54 4.33
N SER A 70 7.46 -3.08 4.16
CA SER A 70 6.87 -3.26 2.83
C SER A 70 6.67 -1.94 2.09
N VAL A 71 6.24 -0.88 2.77
CA VAL A 71 6.05 0.44 2.15
C VAL A 71 7.39 0.99 1.66
N VAL A 72 8.43 0.93 2.49
CA VAL A 72 9.78 1.37 2.12
C VAL A 72 10.30 0.57 0.92
N CYS A 73 10.14 -0.76 0.92
CA CYS A 73 10.52 -1.60 -0.21
C CYS A 73 9.81 -1.20 -1.51
N ILE A 74 8.49 -0.98 -1.47
CA ILE A 74 7.72 -0.58 -2.66
C ILE A 74 8.24 0.75 -3.19
N LEU A 75 8.50 1.74 -2.32
CA LEU A 75 9.03 3.04 -2.74
C LEU A 75 10.43 2.92 -3.39
N LEU A 76 11.31 2.10 -2.82
CA LEU A 76 12.64 1.84 -3.39
C LEU A 76 12.53 1.17 -4.76
N VAL A 77 11.72 0.11 -4.86
CA VAL A 77 11.47 -0.60 -6.11
C VAL A 77 10.90 0.34 -7.17
N THR A 78 9.93 1.19 -6.81
CA THR A 78 9.41 2.23 -7.71
C THR A 78 10.51 3.16 -8.22
N GLY A 79 11.39 3.65 -7.33
CA GLY A 79 12.52 4.51 -7.74
C GLY A 79 13.47 3.81 -8.72
N ILE A 80 13.85 2.56 -8.42
CA ILE A 80 14.72 1.75 -9.28
C ILE A 80 14.07 1.50 -10.65
N LEU A 81 12.79 1.14 -10.68
CA LEU A 81 12.04 0.91 -11.92
C LEU A 81 11.88 2.18 -12.74
N CYS A 82 11.63 3.34 -12.11
CA CYS A 82 11.58 4.62 -12.79
C CYS A 82 12.88 4.93 -13.54
N TYR A 83 14.02 4.66 -12.91
CA TYR A 83 15.33 4.85 -13.53
C TYR A 83 15.61 3.81 -14.63
N THR A 84 15.39 2.53 -14.32
CA THR A 84 15.72 1.41 -15.22
C THR A 84 14.88 1.42 -16.49
N LEU A 85 13.60 1.80 -16.39
CA LEU A 85 12.66 1.82 -17.50
C LEU A 85 12.58 3.20 -18.18
N ASP A 86 13.43 4.16 -17.84
CA ASP A 86 13.29 5.54 -18.34
C ASP A 86 13.36 5.61 -19.87
N HIS A 87 14.29 4.86 -20.47
CA HIS A 87 14.39 4.73 -21.93
C HIS A 87 13.15 4.06 -22.56
N LEU A 88 12.50 3.12 -21.86
CA LEU A 88 11.25 2.53 -22.34
C LEU A 88 10.13 3.58 -22.30
N TYR A 89 10.02 4.34 -21.22
CA TYR A 89 9.02 5.40 -21.08
C TYR A 89 9.21 6.52 -22.09
N SER A 90 10.45 6.91 -22.42
CA SER A 90 10.71 7.97 -23.41
C SER A 90 10.27 7.61 -24.84
N ASN A 91 10.05 6.32 -25.12
CA ASN A 91 9.59 5.84 -26.43
C ASN A 91 8.06 5.81 -26.56
N PHE A 92 7.31 6.08 -25.49
CA PHE A 92 5.84 6.11 -25.55
C PHE A 92 5.35 7.45 -26.09
N ASN A 93 4.51 7.38 -27.13
CA ASN A 93 3.89 8.53 -27.78
C ASN A 93 2.36 8.52 -27.60
N GLY A 94 1.69 9.60 -28.05
CA GLY A 94 0.23 9.73 -27.97
C GLY A 94 -0.26 9.81 -26.53
N ILE A 95 -1.35 9.09 -26.22
CA ILE A 95 -1.99 9.10 -24.89
C ILE A 95 -1.01 8.61 -23.80
N LEU A 96 -0.22 7.58 -24.08
CA LEU A 96 0.76 7.04 -23.12
C LEU A 96 1.90 8.03 -22.84
N GLY A 97 2.39 8.72 -23.87
CA GLY A 97 3.38 9.79 -23.72
C GLY A 97 2.86 10.95 -22.88
N LEU A 98 1.58 11.32 -23.07
CA LEU A 98 0.91 12.35 -22.26
C LEU A 98 0.79 11.91 -20.78
N LEU A 99 0.42 10.65 -20.50
CA LEU A 99 0.40 10.14 -19.13
C LEU A 99 1.79 10.17 -18.49
N ILE A 100 2.85 9.87 -19.25
CA ILE A 100 4.24 9.96 -18.76
C ILE A 100 4.63 11.40 -18.45
N SER A 101 4.21 12.40 -19.25
CA SER A 101 4.52 13.80 -18.96
C SER A 101 3.84 14.29 -17.67
N PHE A 102 2.65 13.77 -17.34
CA PHE A 102 1.98 14.02 -16.05
C PHE A 102 2.48 13.11 -14.91
N SER A 103 3.32 12.13 -15.22
CA SER A 103 3.84 11.15 -14.26
C SER A 103 4.54 11.79 -13.05
N PRO A 104 5.39 12.83 -13.17
CA PRO A 104 6.07 13.40 -12.00
C PRO A 104 5.12 13.89 -10.90
N ILE A 105 4.02 14.55 -11.30
CA ILE A 105 3.00 15.07 -10.39
C ILE A 105 2.19 13.92 -9.80
N THR A 106 1.70 13.02 -10.66
CA THR A 106 0.85 11.89 -10.24
C THR A 106 1.62 10.86 -9.40
N LEU A 107 2.92 10.67 -9.64
CA LEU A 107 3.80 9.80 -8.87
C LEU A 107 4.00 10.36 -7.46
N THR A 108 4.30 11.66 -7.34
CA THR A 108 4.45 12.33 -6.04
C THR A 108 3.16 12.20 -5.23
N LEU A 109 2.01 12.43 -5.87
CA LEU A 109 0.71 12.26 -5.23
C LEU A 109 0.47 10.80 -4.81
N SER A 110 0.86 9.83 -5.65
CA SER A 110 0.76 8.39 -5.36
C SER A 110 1.58 7.99 -4.14
N VAL A 111 2.80 8.51 -4.00
CA VAL A 111 3.67 8.26 -2.84
C VAL A 111 3.01 8.75 -1.55
N ILE A 112 2.50 9.98 -1.55
CA ILE A 112 1.81 10.57 -0.39
C ILE A 112 0.60 9.73 -0.01
N LEU A 113 -0.26 9.42 -0.99
CA LEU A 113 -1.47 8.62 -0.79
C LEU A 113 -1.16 7.21 -0.30
N TYR A 114 -0.08 6.60 -0.78
CA TYR A 114 0.32 5.27 -0.36
C TYR A 114 0.81 5.22 1.08
N ILE A 115 1.62 6.19 1.50
CA ILE A 115 2.04 6.33 2.90
C ILE A 115 0.81 6.53 3.79
N MET A 116 -0.12 7.41 3.39
CA MET A 116 -1.37 7.64 4.10
C MET A 116 -2.23 6.37 4.18
N SER A 117 -2.31 5.60 3.10
CA SER A 117 -3.01 4.31 3.04
C SER A 117 -2.45 3.31 4.04
N ALA A 118 -1.12 3.21 4.16
CA ALA A 118 -0.47 2.31 5.10
C ALA A 118 -0.80 2.70 6.56
N PHE A 119 -0.72 3.98 6.90
CA PHE A 119 -1.12 4.46 8.23
C PHE A 119 -2.61 4.24 8.52
N ALA A 120 -3.48 4.54 7.56
CA ALA A 120 -4.92 4.34 7.69
C ALA A 120 -5.26 2.87 7.91
N THR A 121 -4.57 1.97 7.20
CA THR A 121 -4.66 0.51 7.34
C THR A 121 -4.27 0.09 8.75
N VAL A 122 -3.08 0.45 9.23
CA VAL A 122 -2.62 0.11 10.59
C VAL A 122 -3.59 0.61 11.66
N GLN A 123 -4.08 1.85 11.52
CA GLN A 123 -5.03 2.43 12.47
C GLN A 123 -6.38 1.69 12.46
N ALA A 124 -6.87 1.30 11.28
CA ALA A 124 -8.09 0.51 11.16
C ALA A 124 -7.95 -0.91 11.75
N VAL A 125 -6.78 -1.56 11.62
CA VAL A 125 -6.49 -2.83 12.33
C VAL A 125 -6.57 -2.62 13.83
N LYS A 126 -5.84 -1.62 14.35
CA LYS A 126 -5.77 -1.35 15.78
C LYS A 126 -7.16 -1.11 16.37
N ASN A 127 -7.95 -0.26 15.73
CA ASN A 127 -9.31 0.07 16.19
C ASN A 127 -10.25 -1.14 16.20
N LYS A 128 -10.02 -2.14 15.34
CA LYS A 128 -10.86 -3.34 15.25
C LYS A 128 -10.59 -4.37 16.34
N TYR A 129 -9.36 -4.43 16.85
CA TYR A 129 -8.93 -5.45 17.83
C TYR A 129 -8.60 -4.88 19.21
N THR A 130 -8.63 -3.55 19.39
CA THR A 130 -8.49 -2.89 20.70
C THR A 130 -9.83 -2.34 21.22
N LYS A 131 -10.86 -2.25 20.37
CA LYS A 131 -12.26 -2.15 20.82
C LYS A 131 -12.82 -3.55 21.02
#